data_AF-A0A7C1JI33-F1
#
_entry.id   AF-A0A7C1JI33-F1
#
_cell.length_a   1.000
_cell.length_b   1.000
_cell.length_c   1.000
_cell.angle_alpha   90.00
_cell.angle_beta   90.00
_cell.angle_gamma   90.00
#
_symmetry.space_group_name_H-M   'P 1'
#
loop_
_entity.id
_entity.type
_entity.pdbx_description
1 polymer ?
#
loop_
_entity_poly.entity_id
_entity_poly.type
_entity_poly.pdbx_seq_one_letter_code
_entity_poly.pdbx_strand_id
1 'polypeptide(L)'
;MSWREGIGRMQQNNMGSESRRIDKRRGGPISSVQVMFAMILAVGLLLAINFGSRLSDSQPVREEYARILAEIERLEREQADLIALRDYVQSSVYVERWARDNGKMVRAGETLIIPVPSGVVIEATPTPMLSADVQTTPPEAPIWTLWWSLFFDSSPPNF
;
A
#
# COMPACT_ATOMS: atom_id res chain seq x y z
N MET A 1 56.27 -81.06 28.19
CA MET A 1 54.96 -81.75 28.21
C MET A 1 54.14 -81.14 27.08
N SER A 2 54.17 -81.71 25.86
CA SER A 2 53.23 -82.76 25.40
C SER A 2 51.81 -82.43 25.85
N TRP A 3 50.88 -82.09 24.97
CA TRP A 3 50.19 -83.09 24.16
C TRP A 3 49.79 -82.59 22.78
N ARG A 4 50.19 -83.39 21.79
CA ARG A 4 49.74 -83.41 20.40
C ARG A 4 48.43 -84.20 20.29
N GLU A 5 47.58 -83.72 19.40
CA GLU A 5 46.83 -84.49 18.38
C GLU A 5 45.84 -85.59 18.84
N GLY A 6 44.55 -85.27 18.71
CA GLY A 6 43.51 -86.24 18.36
C GLY A 6 42.92 -85.86 17.00
N ILE A 7 43.31 -86.62 15.97
CA ILE A 7 42.97 -86.47 14.55
C ILE A 7 41.96 -87.55 14.18
N GLY A 8 40.98 -87.23 13.32
CA GLY A 8 40.15 -88.23 12.62
C GLY A 8 38.74 -87.73 12.35
N ARG A 9 38.53 -86.89 11.32
CA ARG A 9 38.20 -87.23 9.91
C ARG A 9 36.84 -87.92 9.73
N MET A 10 36.07 -87.37 8.77
CA MET A 10 34.98 -87.91 7.92
C MET A 10 33.75 -87.01 8.06
N GLN A 11 33.05 -86.51 7.05
CA GLN A 11 33.03 -86.78 5.61
C GLN A 11 32.30 -85.59 4.97
N GLN A 12 32.64 -85.30 3.72
CA GLN A 12 31.89 -84.41 2.83
C GLN A 12 30.40 -84.80 2.80
N ASN A 13 29.49 -83.83 2.71
CA ASN A 13 28.64 -83.68 1.52
C ASN A 13 27.55 -82.62 1.69
N ASN A 14 27.44 -81.87 0.59
CA ASN A 14 26.22 -81.41 -0.03
C ASN A 14 25.81 -79.94 0.16
N MET A 15 25.74 -79.30 -1.00
CA MET A 15 25.21 -77.97 -1.26
C MET A 15 23.74 -77.92 -0.84
N GLY A 16 23.40 -76.94 -0.02
CA GLY A 16 22.03 -76.55 0.29
C GLY A 16 21.96 -75.03 0.27
N SER A 17 21.20 -74.50 -0.66
CA SER A 17 20.98 -73.08 -0.94
C SER A 17 20.77 -72.22 0.31
N GLU A 18 21.64 -71.21 0.47
CA GLU A 18 21.42 -70.08 1.37
C GLU A 18 20.21 -69.26 0.90
N SER A 19 19.04 -69.65 1.37
CA SER A 19 17.84 -68.81 1.31
C SER A 19 17.96 -67.75 2.40
N ARG A 20 18.52 -66.58 2.06
CA ARG A 20 18.43 -65.37 2.88
C ARG A 20 16.97 -65.05 3.15
N ARG A 21 16.50 -65.44 4.33
CA ARG A 21 15.19 -65.02 4.83
C ARG A 21 15.28 -63.54 5.16
N ILE A 22 14.60 -62.72 4.36
CA ILE A 22 14.31 -61.33 4.70
C ILE A 22 13.34 -61.39 5.89
N ASP A 23 13.84 -61.11 7.09
CA ASP A 23 13.00 -60.95 8.26
C ASP A 23 12.15 -59.69 8.09
N LYS A 24 10.94 -59.91 7.57
CA LYS A 24 9.88 -58.90 7.49
C LYS A 24 9.47 -58.60 8.93
N ARG A 25 9.98 -57.50 9.49
CA ARG A 25 9.56 -56.96 10.79
C ARG A 25 8.04 -56.88 10.80
N ARG A 26 7.42 -57.79 11.55
CA ARG A 26 5.98 -57.82 11.76
C ARG A 26 5.66 -56.61 12.63
N GLY A 27 5.02 -55.60 12.04
CA GLY A 27 4.34 -54.57 12.83
C GLY A 27 3.35 -55.29 13.73
N GLY A 28 3.60 -55.24 15.04
CA GLY A 28 2.69 -55.81 16.03
C GLY A 28 1.30 -55.18 15.88
N PRO A 29 0.23 -55.89 16.25
CA PRO A 29 -1.11 -55.33 16.20
C PRO A 29 -1.13 -54.07 17.08
N ILE A 30 -1.40 -52.93 16.46
CA ILE A 30 -1.59 -51.68 17.20
C ILE A 30 -2.75 -51.94 18.16
N SER A 31 -2.48 -51.86 19.47
CA SER A 31 -3.51 -52.06 20.49
C SER A 31 -4.64 -51.06 20.25
N SER A 32 -5.89 -51.52 20.25
CA SER A 32 -7.07 -50.66 20.07
C SER A 32 -7.06 -49.48 21.05
N VAL A 33 -6.53 -49.70 22.26
CA VAL A 33 -6.33 -48.67 23.28
C VAL A 33 -5.36 -47.57 22.82
N GLN A 34 -4.28 -47.93 22.12
CA GLN A 34 -3.30 -46.98 21.59
C GLN A 34 -3.89 -46.13 20.46
N VAL A 35 -4.72 -46.73 19.59
CA VAL A 35 -5.46 -45.99 18.55
C VAL A 35 -6.45 -45.02 19.19
N MET A 36 -7.19 -45.45 20.21
CA MET A 36 -8.16 -44.63 20.92
C MET A 36 -7.50 -43.45 21.64
N PHE A 37 -6.36 -43.71 22.29
CA PHE A 37 -5.55 -42.66 22.93
C PHE A 37 -5.02 -41.66 21.89
N ALA A 38 -4.47 -42.14 20.77
CA ALA A 38 -4.00 -41.28 19.70
C ALA A 38 -5.13 -40.43 19.09
N MET A 39 -6.35 -40.98 18.96
CA MET A 39 -7.53 -40.24 18.51
C MET A 39 -7.93 -39.13 19.49
N ILE A 40 -8.00 -39.44 20.78
CA ILE A 40 -8.34 -38.44 21.81
C ILE A 40 -7.30 -37.31 21.81
N LEU A 41 -6.01 -37.67 21.69
CA LEU A 41 -4.92 -36.71 21.67
C LEU A 41 -4.96 -35.84 20.40
N ALA A 42 -5.25 -36.44 19.24
CA ALA A 42 -5.42 -35.71 17.98
C ALA A 42 -6.60 -34.73 18.04
N VAL A 43 -7.75 -35.16 18.56
CA VAL A 43 -8.93 -34.29 18.76
C VAL A 43 -8.63 -33.18 19.76
N GLY A 44 -7.98 -33.51 20.89
CA GLY A 44 -7.57 -32.53 21.90
C GLY A 44 -6.62 -31.48 21.35
N LEU A 45 -5.65 -31.89 20.51
CA LEU A 45 -4.71 -30.97 19.87
C LEU A 45 -5.40 -30.08 18.82
N LEU A 46 -6.30 -30.63 18.02
CA LEU A 46 -7.10 -29.86 17.07
C LEU A 46 -7.99 -28.82 17.78
N LEU A 47 -8.59 -29.19 18.91
CA LEU A 47 -9.36 -28.28 19.74
C LEU A 47 -8.45 -27.20 20.35
N ALA A 48 -7.28 -27.55 20.89
CA ALA A 48 -6.35 -26.56 21.43
C ALA A 48 -5.90 -25.53 20.39
N ILE A 49 -5.62 -25.96 19.15
CA ILE A 49 -5.29 -25.05 18.04
C ILE A 49 -6.49 -24.18 17.64
N ASN A 50 -7.69 -24.78 17.53
CA ASN A 50 -8.92 -24.06 17.15
C ASN A 50 -9.45 -23.10 18.22
N PHE A 51 -9.21 -23.39 19.50
CA PHE A 51 -9.59 -22.49 20.60
C PHE A 51 -8.51 -21.43 20.87
N GLY A 52 -7.23 -21.75 20.61
CA GLY A 52 -6.13 -20.81 20.71
C GLY A 52 -6.27 -19.60 19.77
N SER A 53 -6.80 -19.81 18.56
CA SER A 53 -7.05 -18.72 17.60
C SER A 53 -8.24 -17.83 17.97
N ARG A 54 -9.25 -18.34 18.69
CA ARG A 54 -10.41 -17.54 19.08
C ARG A 54 -10.14 -16.55 20.21
N LEU A 55 -9.10 -16.77 21.02
CA LEU A 55 -8.70 -15.81 22.06
C LEU A 55 -7.96 -14.60 21.47
N SER A 56 -7.27 -14.73 20.34
CA SER A 56 -6.57 -13.60 19.70
C SER A 56 -7.50 -12.62 18.98
N ASP A 57 -8.74 -13.02 18.68
CA ASP A 57 -9.70 -12.18 17.94
C ASP A 57 -10.45 -11.17 18.84
N SER A 58 -10.28 -11.24 20.16
CA SER A 58 -11.04 -10.41 21.12
C SER A 58 -10.32 -9.12 21.57
N GLN A 59 -9.00 -9.00 21.34
CA GLN A 59 -8.23 -7.78 21.58
C GLN A 59 -8.21 -6.77 20.40
N PRO A 60 -8.14 -7.18 19.10
CA PRO A 60 -7.92 -6.22 18.00
C PRO A 60 -9.10 -5.29 17.72
N VAL A 61 -10.32 -5.62 18.16
CA VAL A 61 -11.50 -4.79 17.86
C VAL A 61 -11.50 -3.46 18.64
N ARG A 62 -10.99 -3.43 19.87
CA ARG A 62 -10.98 -2.21 20.70
C ARG A 62 -9.90 -1.22 20.24
N GLU A 63 -8.72 -1.73 19.90
CA GLU A 63 -7.63 -0.91 19.37
C GLU A 63 -7.99 -0.33 18.02
N GLU A 64 -8.63 -1.11 17.14
CA GLU A 64 -9.08 -0.63 15.84
C GLU A 64 -10.19 0.41 15.97
N TYR A 65 -11.14 0.20 16.90
CA TYR A 65 -12.17 1.20 17.19
C TYR A 65 -11.57 2.52 17.71
N ALA A 66 -10.58 2.44 18.62
CA ALA A 66 -9.88 3.62 19.13
C ALA A 66 -9.10 4.34 18.01
N ARG A 67 -8.45 3.59 17.11
CA ARG A 67 -7.75 4.14 15.94
C ARG A 67 -8.71 4.89 15.01
N ILE A 68 -9.85 4.29 14.69
CA ILE A 68 -10.86 4.91 13.82
C ILE A 68 -11.42 6.19 14.47
N LEU A 69 -11.72 6.17 15.77
CA LEU A 69 -12.19 7.36 16.47
C LEU A 69 -11.16 8.50 16.46
N ALA A 70 -9.88 8.18 16.68
CA ALA A 70 -8.81 9.18 16.61
C ALA A 70 -8.68 9.78 15.20
N GLU A 71 -8.86 8.97 14.16
CA GLU A 71 -8.83 9.43 12.77
C GLU A 71 -10.03 10.32 12.44
N ILE A 72 -11.23 9.98 12.90
CA ILE A 72 -12.42 10.83 12.75
C ILE A 72 -12.17 12.20 13.41
N GLU A 73 -11.69 12.22 14.65
CA GLU A 73 -11.42 13.47 15.36
C GLU A 73 -10.34 14.32 14.65
N ARG A 74 -9.33 13.68 14.06
CA ARG A 74 -8.32 14.36 13.24
C ARG A 74 -8.95 14.99 12.00
N LEU A 75 -9.79 14.25 11.28
CA LEU A 75 -10.44 14.70 10.06
C LEU A 75 -11.46 15.81 10.31
N GLU A 76 -12.19 15.75 11.42
CA GLU A 76 -13.14 16.81 11.81
C GLU A 76 -12.41 18.13 12.11
N ARG A 77 -11.27 18.07 12.79
CA ARG A 77 -10.41 19.25 13.01
C ARG A 77 -9.90 19.82 11.69
N GLU A 78 -9.36 18.97 10.83
CA GLU A 78 -8.86 19.38 9.52
C GLU A 78 -9.97 20.01 8.65
N GLN A 79 -11.17 19.43 8.68
CA GLN A 79 -12.33 19.98 7.99
C GLN A 79 -12.71 21.37 8.54
N ALA A 80 -12.73 21.54 9.87
CA ALA A 80 -13.04 22.81 10.50
C ALA A 80 -12.04 23.90 10.09
N ASP A 81 -10.74 23.58 10.08
CA ASP A 81 -9.67 24.49 9.67
C ASP A 81 -9.80 24.87 8.19
N LEU A 82 -10.08 23.90 7.31
CA LEU A 82 -10.27 24.15 5.89
C LEU A 82 -11.52 25.00 5.60
N ILE A 83 -12.60 24.77 6.34
CA ILE A 83 -13.81 25.60 6.27
C ILE A 83 -13.50 27.04 6.68
N ALA A 84 -12.79 27.23 7.80
CA ALA A 84 -12.41 28.56 8.25
C ALA A 84 -11.51 29.28 7.24
N LEU A 85 -10.55 28.56 6.63
CA LEU A 85 -9.68 29.11 5.59
C LEU A 85 -10.48 29.49 4.33
N ARG A 86 -11.37 28.61 3.88
CA ARG A 86 -12.26 28.89 2.73
C ARG A 86 -13.07 30.16 2.99
N ASP A 87 -13.70 30.26 4.16
CA ASP A 87 -14.54 31.40 4.51
C ASP A 87 -13.72 32.70 4.60
N TYR A 88 -12.50 32.62 5.13
CA TYR A 88 -11.56 33.74 5.13
C TYR A 88 -11.19 34.17 3.70
N VAL A 89 -10.80 33.25 2.83
CA VAL A 89 -10.41 33.56 1.43
C VAL A 89 -11.59 34.11 0.62
N GLN A 90 -12.81 33.68 0.90
CA GLN A 90 -14.02 34.21 0.26
C GLN A 90 -14.47 35.56 0.84
N SER A 91 -13.93 35.98 1.98
CA SER A 91 -14.32 37.24 2.61
C SER A 91 -13.84 38.47 1.85
N SER A 92 -14.58 39.58 1.99
CA SER A 92 -14.17 40.89 1.45
C SER A 92 -12.86 41.39 2.05
N VAL A 93 -12.55 41.00 3.29
CA VAL A 93 -11.29 41.35 3.97
C VAL A 93 -10.09 40.75 3.23
N TYR A 94 -10.20 39.49 2.79
CA TYR A 94 -9.15 38.87 2.00
C TYR A 94 -9.01 39.53 0.64
N VAL A 95 -10.11 39.80 -0.06
CA VAL A 95 -10.09 40.51 -1.36
C VAL A 95 -9.41 41.87 -1.23
N GLU A 96 -9.74 42.63 -0.19
CA GLU A 96 -9.15 43.93 0.07
C GLU A 96 -7.65 43.84 0.35
N ARG A 97 -7.23 42.87 1.19
CA ARG A 97 -5.81 42.62 1.46
C ARG A 97 -5.06 42.24 0.20
N TRP A 98 -5.59 41.30 -0.59
CA TRP A 98 -5.00 40.88 -1.85
C TRP A 98 -4.89 42.04 -2.85
N ALA A 99 -5.94 42.86 -2.94
CA ALA A 99 -5.99 44.02 -3.82
C ALA A 99 -4.89 45.03 -3.48
N ARG A 100 -4.62 45.29 -2.19
CA ARG A 100 -3.52 46.18 -1.78
C ARG A 100 -2.14 45.54 -1.95
N ASP A 101 -1.97 44.31 -1.50
CA ASP A 101 -0.66 43.65 -1.42
C ASP A 101 -0.15 43.23 -2.80
N ASN A 102 -1.01 42.56 -3.58
CA ASN A 102 -0.67 41.97 -4.88
C ASN A 102 -1.19 42.82 -6.04
N GLY A 103 -2.45 43.28 -5.98
CA GLY A 103 -3.06 44.06 -7.05
C GLY A 103 -2.56 45.51 -7.14
N LYS A 104 -1.89 46.02 -6.09
CA LYS A 104 -1.53 47.45 -5.94
C LYS A 104 -2.71 48.40 -6.15
N MET A 105 -3.91 47.91 -5.87
CA MET A 105 -5.16 48.65 -5.97
C MET A 105 -5.41 49.41 -4.66
N VAL A 106 -6.05 50.57 -4.77
CA VAL A 106 -6.44 51.41 -3.64
C VAL A 106 -7.94 51.70 -3.71
N ARG A 107 -8.58 51.99 -2.57
CA ARG A 107 -10.00 52.36 -2.57
C ARG A 107 -10.22 53.71 -3.26
N ALA A 108 -11.46 53.96 -3.68
CA ALA A 108 -11.85 55.29 -4.15
C ALA A 108 -11.58 56.34 -3.06
N GLY A 109 -10.75 57.34 -3.39
CA GLY A 109 -10.33 58.40 -2.47
C GLY A 109 -8.98 58.14 -1.75
N GLU A 110 -8.40 56.94 -1.87
CA GLU A 110 -7.04 56.68 -1.39
C GLU A 110 -6.00 57.09 -2.46
N THR A 111 -4.83 57.59 -2.05
CA THR A 111 -3.71 57.93 -2.95
C THR A 111 -2.58 56.93 -2.79
N LEU A 112 -2.22 56.23 -3.85
CA LEU A 112 -1.07 55.31 -3.86
C LEU A 112 0.24 56.11 -3.97
N ILE A 113 1.08 56.04 -2.94
CA ILE A 113 2.41 56.67 -2.95
C ILE A 113 3.46 55.58 -3.19
N ILE A 114 4.22 55.72 -4.28
CA ILE A 114 5.34 54.83 -4.62
C ILE A 114 6.64 55.62 -4.38
N PRO A 115 7.43 55.28 -3.36
CA PRO A 115 8.71 55.95 -3.12
C PRO A 115 9.69 55.65 -4.26
N VAL A 116 10.19 56.70 -4.91
CA VAL A 116 11.22 56.59 -5.93
C VAL A 116 12.58 56.91 -5.29
N PRO A 117 13.60 56.04 -5.41
CA PRO A 117 14.94 56.37 -4.92
C PRO A 117 15.53 57.54 -5.71
N SER A 118 16.17 58.47 -5.00
CA SER A 118 16.81 59.65 -5.58
C SER A 118 17.91 59.26 -6.57
N GLY A 119 17.88 59.82 -7.78
CA GLY A 119 18.88 59.60 -8.84
C GLY A 119 18.43 58.72 -10.00
N VAL A 120 17.19 58.20 -9.98
CA VAL A 120 16.61 57.42 -11.09
C VAL A 120 15.70 58.30 -11.94
N VAL A 121 16.03 58.45 -13.23
CA VAL A 121 15.13 59.05 -14.23
C VAL A 121 14.14 57.96 -14.65
N ILE A 122 12.87 58.11 -14.29
CA ILE A 122 11.81 57.20 -14.73
C ILE A 122 11.40 57.63 -16.14
N GLU A 123 11.68 56.80 -17.15
CA GLU A 123 11.05 56.97 -18.47
C GLU A 123 9.55 56.70 -18.37
N ALA A 124 8.74 57.55 -19.03
CA ALA A 124 7.30 57.39 -19.05
C ALA A 124 6.93 56.02 -19.63
N THR A 125 6.10 55.26 -18.92
CA THR A 125 5.57 53.99 -19.43
C THR A 125 4.82 54.27 -20.74
N PRO A 126 5.19 53.62 -21.87
CA PRO A 126 4.53 53.86 -23.14
C PRO A 126 3.04 53.51 -23.02
N THR A 127 2.18 54.39 -23.54
CA THR A 127 0.74 54.15 -23.60
C THR A 127 0.48 52.87 -24.38
N PRO A 128 -0.19 51.85 -23.82
CA PRO A 128 -0.47 50.63 -24.53
C PRO A 128 -1.35 50.95 -25.74
N MET A 129 -0.84 50.69 -26.94
CA MET A 129 -1.65 50.69 -28.15
C MET A 129 -2.57 49.48 -28.06
N LEU A 130 -3.89 49.66 -28.17
CA LEU A 130 -4.83 48.54 -28.30
C LEU A 130 -4.36 47.71 -29.50
N SER A 131 -3.74 46.56 -29.22
CA SER A 131 -3.46 45.57 -30.24
C SER A 131 -4.80 45.00 -30.68
N ALA A 132 -5.01 44.92 -31.99
CA ALA A 132 -6.24 44.43 -32.62
C ALA A 132 -6.72 43.14 -31.96
N ASP A 133 -8.05 42.94 -31.94
CA ASP A 133 -8.74 41.75 -31.41
C ASP A 133 -7.92 40.48 -31.65
N VAL A 134 -7.23 40.05 -30.60
CA VAL A 134 -6.59 38.73 -30.59
C VAL A 134 -7.74 37.76 -30.55
N GLN A 135 -7.94 37.00 -31.63
CA GLN A 135 -8.85 35.86 -31.63
C GLN A 135 -8.39 34.87 -30.56
N THR A 136 -9.00 34.96 -29.38
CA THR A 136 -8.74 34.07 -28.24
C THR A 136 -9.48 32.75 -28.38
N THR A 137 -10.34 32.61 -29.39
CA THR A 137 -11.06 31.38 -29.67
C THR A 137 -10.13 30.44 -30.45
N PRO A 138 -9.72 29.30 -29.86
CA PRO A 138 -8.99 28.28 -30.60
C PRO A 138 -9.83 27.83 -31.79
N PRO A 139 -9.23 27.51 -32.96
CA PRO A 139 -9.97 26.85 -34.03
C PRO A 139 -10.67 25.63 -33.44
N GLU A 140 -11.99 25.56 -33.58
CA GLU A 140 -12.82 24.50 -33.01
C GLU A 140 -12.48 23.19 -33.75
N ALA A 141 -11.51 22.44 -33.21
CA ALA A 141 -11.22 21.10 -33.70
C ALA A 141 -12.46 20.22 -33.40
N PRO A 142 -12.87 19.37 -34.34
CA PRO A 142 -13.94 18.41 -34.08
C PRO A 142 -13.63 17.57 -32.82
N ILE A 143 -14.62 17.36 -31.96
CA ILE A 143 -14.47 16.64 -30.67
C ILE A 143 -13.76 15.28 -30.84
N TRP A 144 -13.98 14.57 -31.95
CA TRP A 144 -13.35 13.28 -32.21
C TRP A 144 -11.81 13.36 -32.36
N THR A 145 -11.29 14.48 -32.86
CA THR A 145 -9.84 14.71 -33.02
C THR A 145 -9.16 14.87 -31.66
N LEU A 146 -9.87 15.47 -30.69
CA LEU A 146 -9.41 15.61 -29.31
C LEU A 146 -9.37 14.26 -28.59
N TRP A 147 -10.38 13.41 -28.81
CA TRP A 147 -10.34 12.04 -28.28
C TRP A 147 -9.19 11.24 -28.89
N TRP A 148 -8.97 11.36 -30.20
CA TRP A 148 -7.89 10.65 -30.88
C TRP A 148 -6.51 11.02 -30.30
N SER A 149 -6.23 12.30 -30.10
CA SER A 149 -4.94 12.73 -29.55
C SER A 149 -4.71 12.24 -28.11
N LEU A 150 -5.77 12.17 -27.29
CA LEU A 150 -5.67 11.64 -25.92
C LEU A 150 -5.30 10.15 -25.87
N PHE A 151 -5.78 9.35 -26.82
CA PHE A 151 -5.54 7.90 -26.83
C PHE A 151 -4.28 7.48 -27.59
N PHE A 152 -3.91 8.22 -28.64
CA PHE A 152 -2.87 7.80 -29.59
C PHE A 152 -1.67 8.75 -29.68
N ASP A 153 -1.67 9.87 -28.94
CA ASP A 153 -0.60 10.88 -28.90
C ASP A 153 -0.04 11.24 -30.30
N SER A 154 -0.95 11.29 -31.28
CA SER A 154 -0.64 11.47 -32.71
C SER A 154 -1.81 12.14 -33.42
N SER A 155 -1.52 12.79 -34.55
CA SER A 155 -2.55 13.35 -35.41
C SER A 155 -3.37 12.24 -36.07
N PRO A 156 -4.71 12.38 -36.18
CA PRO A 156 -5.51 11.38 -36.86
C PRO A 156 -5.17 11.27 -38.35
N PRO A 157 -5.41 10.10 -38.97
CA PRO A 157 -5.20 9.92 -40.40
C PRO A 157 -6.14 10.82 -41.21
N ASN A 158 -5.61 11.46 -42.25
CA ASN A 158 -6.40 12.19 -43.24
C ASN A 158 -7.02 11.17 -44.21
N PHE A 159 -8.35 11.14 -44.32
CA PHE A 159 -9.09 10.35 -45.31
C PHE A 159 -9.45 11.19 -46.53
#